data_AF-A0A9W4MVA6-F1
#
_entry.id   AF-A0A9W4MVA6-F1
#
_cell.length_a   1.000
_cell.length_b   1.000
_cell.length_c   1.000
_cell.angle_alpha   90.00
_cell.angle_beta   90.00
_cell.angle_gamma   90.00
#
_symmetry.space_group_name_H-M   'P 1'
#
loop_
_entity.id
_entity.type
_entity.pdbx_description
1 polymer ?
#
loop_
_entity_poly.entity_id
_entity_poly.type
_entity_poly.pdbx_seq_one_letter_code
_entity_poly.pdbx_strand_id
1 'polypeptide(L)'
;MAAIAQGHRVHPDGRTWKSHFPKGDLWVFGYGSLIWKPPPHYDQRVPGYISGYVRRFWQVRESFTLERAVHIPTFELTKLTLVIVHESRPGIHKQLTCSPSTDHRGTPEQPGRVVTVIERTFWETLDDPVAHLESELSSTGKVWGAAYHIPASHAEEVHDYLDEREIDGYSAHYTPFHPTVDVEGASDSTGSSPIICMVYIGQPTNPQFLRDAAHREPQHVAQVISAGHGLSGKGSEYLFMLEKGLEGLGLGTADVHVTDLVKRVRDIEAELAEAEEEEEAELKVTRSLEVPAEEVDRDGRETIE
;
A
#
# COMPACT_ATOMS: atom_id res chain seq x y z
N MET A 1 10.20 -26.46 -9.85
CA MET A 1 11.35 -26.16 -8.98
C MET A 1 12.12 -25.01 -9.60
N ALA A 2 11.84 -23.78 -9.17
CA ALA A 2 12.59 -22.61 -9.63
C ALA A 2 13.98 -22.63 -8.97
N ALA A 3 15.03 -22.53 -9.76
CA ALA A 3 16.40 -22.46 -9.28
C ALA A 3 16.72 -21.03 -8.85
N ILE A 4 17.19 -20.85 -7.61
CA ILE A 4 17.72 -19.58 -7.12
C ILE A 4 19.21 -19.55 -7.50
N ALA A 5 19.55 -18.77 -8.51
CA ALA A 5 20.93 -18.37 -8.77
C ALA A 5 21.00 -16.84 -8.61
N GLN A 6 21.86 -16.38 -7.71
CA GLN A 6 22.19 -14.96 -7.50
C GLN A 6 21.03 -14.06 -7.04
N GLY A 7 20.21 -14.49 -6.08
CA GLY A 7 19.29 -13.60 -5.34
C GLY A 7 18.08 -13.07 -6.11
N HIS A 8 18.01 -13.25 -7.43
CA HIS A 8 16.91 -12.78 -8.25
C HIS A 8 15.83 -13.87 -8.41
N ARG A 9 14.55 -13.50 -8.30
CA ARG A 9 13.45 -14.37 -8.74
C ARG A 9 13.46 -14.45 -10.26
N VAL A 10 14.08 -15.50 -10.79
CA VAL A 10 14.02 -15.79 -12.24
C VAL A 10 12.59 -16.20 -12.58
N HIS A 11 11.98 -15.47 -13.52
CA HIS A 11 10.65 -15.79 -14.03
C HIS A 11 10.65 -17.23 -14.61
N PRO A 12 9.55 -18.01 -14.51
CA PRO A 12 9.55 -19.44 -14.89
C PRO A 12 9.96 -19.76 -16.34
N ASP A 13 9.99 -18.76 -17.22
CA ASP A 13 10.40 -18.85 -18.63
C ASP A 13 11.90 -18.51 -18.85
N GLY A 14 12.67 -18.24 -17.79
CA GLY A 14 14.09 -17.91 -17.86
C GLY A 14 14.39 -16.49 -18.33
N ARG A 15 13.37 -15.65 -18.53
CA ARG A 15 13.55 -14.23 -18.90
C ARG A 15 13.81 -13.39 -17.65
N THR A 16 14.72 -12.43 -17.78
CA THR A 16 14.99 -11.40 -16.77
C THR A 16 14.29 -10.10 -17.16
N TRP A 17 14.09 -9.20 -16.19
CA TRP A 17 13.52 -7.86 -16.44
C TRP A 17 14.30 -7.12 -17.55
N LYS A 18 15.62 -7.34 -17.64
CA LYS A 18 16.51 -6.79 -18.68
C LYS A 18 16.07 -7.12 -20.11
N SER A 19 15.30 -8.19 -20.34
CA SER A 19 14.77 -8.50 -21.68
C SER A 19 13.78 -7.46 -22.20
N HIS A 20 13.11 -6.73 -21.30
CA HIS A 20 12.21 -5.63 -21.65
C HIS A 20 12.95 -4.29 -21.83
N PHE A 21 14.22 -4.22 -21.41
CA PHE A 21 15.02 -3.00 -21.38
C PHE A 21 16.40 -3.24 -22.02
N PRO A 22 16.48 -3.28 -23.36
CA PRO A 22 17.69 -3.69 -24.07
C PRO A 22 18.87 -2.71 -23.91
N LYS A 23 18.61 -1.46 -23.53
CA LYS A 23 19.65 -0.46 -23.24
C LYS A 23 20.15 -0.53 -21.79
N GLY A 24 19.52 -1.35 -20.94
CA GLY A 24 19.85 -1.55 -19.54
C GLY A 24 19.30 -0.47 -18.59
N ASP A 25 18.71 0.60 -19.11
CA ASP A 25 17.92 1.56 -18.35
C ASP A 25 16.62 0.91 -17.84
N LEU A 26 16.01 1.44 -16.78
CA LEU A 26 14.77 0.91 -16.24
C LEU A 26 13.74 2.03 -16.14
N TRP A 27 12.54 1.76 -16.63
CA TRP A 27 11.39 2.64 -16.41
C TRP A 27 10.42 1.97 -15.42
N VAL A 28 10.08 2.68 -14.35
CA VAL A 28 9.16 2.19 -13.30
C VAL A 28 7.92 3.05 -13.27
N PHE A 29 6.74 2.46 -13.39
CA PHE A 29 5.46 3.15 -13.27
C PHE A 29 4.89 3.04 -11.85
N GLY A 30 4.65 4.19 -11.23
CA GLY A 30 4.00 4.30 -9.93
C GLY A 30 2.54 4.74 -10.05
N TYR A 31 1.62 3.88 -9.61
CA TYR A 31 0.19 4.19 -9.47
C TYR A 31 -0.26 4.35 -8.01
N GLY A 32 0.55 3.91 -7.04
CA GLY A 32 0.26 4.05 -5.61
C GLY A 32 1.23 5.01 -4.94
N SER A 33 1.83 4.58 -3.83
CA SER A 33 2.76 5.40 -3.05
C SER A 33 4.00 5.85 -3.79
N LEU A 34 4.43 5.15 -4.84
CA LEU A 34 5.50 5.62 -5.72
C LEU A 34 5.23 7.00 -6.32
N ILE A 35 3.98 7.49 -6.33
CA ILE A 35 3.66 8.85 -6.78
C ILE A 35 4.27 9.93 -5.86
N TRP A 36 4.34 9.69 -4.54
CA TRP A 36 4.88 10.61 -3.53
C TRP A 36 6.12 10.09 -2.76
N LYS A 37 6.42 8.80 -2.87
CA LYS A 37 7.63 8.11 -2.37
C LYS A 37 8.36 7.46 -3.55
N PRO A 38 9.00 8.24 -4.44
CA PRO A 38 9.61 7.74 -5.66
C PRO A 38 10.72 6.70 -5.38
N PRO A 39 11.09 5.87 -6.38
CA PRO A 39 12.25 4.99 -6.25
C PRO A 39 13.54 5.83 -6.09
N PRO A 40 14.62 5.30 -5.48
CA PRO A 40 15.90 5.99 -5.44
C PRO A 40 16.52 6.09 -6.85
N HIS A 41 17.52 6.95 -7.01
CA HIS A 41 18.36 7.07 -8.22
C HIS A 41 17.66 7.43 -9.54
N TYR A 42 16.38 7.79 -9.51
CA TYR A 42 15.71 8.30 -10.73
C TYR A 42 16.31 9.65 -11.16
N ASP A 43 16.43 9.85 -12.46
CA ASP A 43 16.88 11.12 -13.06
C ASP A 43 15.76 11.84 -13.85
N GLN A 44 14.66 11.14 -14.14
CA GLN A 44 13.46 11.71 -14.75
C GLN A 44 12.19 11.20 -14.08
N ARG A 45 11.19 12.08 -13.96
CA ARG A 45 9.83 11.78 -13.50
C ARG A 45 8.83 12.35 -14.51
N VAL A 46 8.04 11.48 -15.13
CA VAL A 46 7.11 11.83 -16.21
C VAL A 46 5.67 11.52 -15.80
N PRO A 47 4.75 12.50 -15.75
CA PRO A 47 3.33 12.26 -15.56
C PRO A 47 2.71 11.55 -16.78
N GLY A 48 1.77 10.65 -16.55
CA GLY A 48 1.12 9.89 -17.63
C GLY A 48 0.20 8.79 -17.12
N TYR A 49 -0.19 7.89 -18.00
CA TYR A 49 -1.08 6.78 -17.66
C TYR A 49 -0.67 5.47 -18.30
N ILE A 50 -1.10 4.36 -17.68
CA ILE A 50 -1.18 3.05 -18.34
C ILE A 50 -2.63 2.78 -18.73
N SER A 51 -2.85 2.01 -19.79
CA SER A 51 -4.20 1.65 -20.27
C SER A 51 -4.50 0.17 -20.07
N GLY A 52 -5.79 -0.18 -19.98
CA GLY A 52 -6.25 -1.57 -19.84
C GLY A 52 -6.28 -2.05 -18.39
N TYR A 53 -6.20 -1.14 -17.42
CA TYR A 53 -6.24 -1.45 -16.00
C TYR A 53 -7.29 -0.61 -15.27
N VAL A 54 -7.65 -1.04 -14.07
CA VAL A 54 -8.53 -0.34 -13.12
C VAL A 54 -7.85 -0.32 -11.76
N ARG A 55 -7.82 0.84 -11.09
CA ARG A 55 -7.23 0.97 -9.75
C ARG A 55 -8.29 0.70 -8.68
N ARG A 56 -7.96 -0.13 -7.70
CA ARG A 56 -8.83 -0.39 -6.53
C ARG A 56 -8.03 -0.56 -5.25
N PHE A 57 -8.65 -0.22 -4.12
CA PHE A 57 -8.15 -0.48 -2.76
C PHE A 57 -8.44 -1.93 -2.31
N TRP A 58 -8.19 -2.89 -3.20
CA TRP A 58 -8.54 -4.29 -3.01
C TRP A 58 -7.35 -5.19 -2.67
N GLN A 59 -6.23 -4.59 -2.26
CA GLN A 59 -5.11 -5.30 -1.68
C GLN A 59 -5.13 -5.14 -0.16
N VAL A 60 -5.24 -6.27 0.54
CA VAL A 60 -5.05 -6.38 1.98
C VAL A 60 -3.56 -6.26 2.31
N ARG A 61 -3.21 -5.47 3.31
CA ARG A 61 -1.82 -5.41 3.82
C ARG A 61 -1.80 -5.52 5.34
N GLU A 62 -1.03 -6.49 5.81
CA GLU A 62 -0.76 -6.75 7.23
C GLU A 62 0.66 -6.27 7.58
N SER A 63 0.88 -5.82 8.82
CA SER A 63 2.23 -5.63 9.37
C SER A 63 2.62 -6.91 10.10
N PHE A 64 3.58 -7.71 9.62
CA PHE A 64 4.10 -8.81 10.44
C PHE A 64 5.02 -8.25 11.54
N THR A 65 4.62 -8.39 12.80
CA THR A 65 5.54 -8.28 13.95
C THR A 65 6.21 -9.63 14.19
N LEU A 66 7.54 -9.62 14.37
CA LEU A 66 8.40 -10.81 14.49
C LEU A 66 8.09 -11.72 15.69
N GLU A 67 7.16 -11.38 16.58
CA GLU A 67 6.90 -12.15 17.81
C GLU A 67 6.18 -13.49 17.57
N ARG A 68 5.53 -13.69 16.41
CA ARG A 68 4.73 -14.90 16.14
C ARG A 68 5.49 -16.09 15.55
N ALA A 69 6.81 -16.00 15.32
CA ALA A 69 7.60 -17.11 14.76
C ALA A 69 7.94 -18.22 15.77
N VAL A 70 7.55 -18.11 17.05
CA VAL A 70 7.88 -19.07 18.11
C VAL A 70 6.62 -19.71 18.72
N HIS A 71 5.75 -20.30 17.90
CA HIS A 71 4.82 -21.31 18.42
C HIS A 71 4.36 -22.28 17.34
N ILE A 72 5.20 -23.26 17.03
CA ILE A 72 4.76 -24.48 16.33
C ILE A 72 4.56 -25.54 17.42
N PRO A 73 3.35 -26.10 17.60
CA PRO A 73 3.11 -27.12 18.61
C PRO A 73 3.84 -28.40 18.23
N THR A 74 4.62 -28.92 19.18
CA THR A 74 5.34 -30.19 19.11
C THR A 74 4.39 -31.36 18.84
N PHE A 75 4.47 -31.97 17.65
CA PHE A 75 4.07 -33.36 17.47
C PHE A 75 4.93 -34.08 16.42
N GLU A 76 5.36 -35.28 16.79
CA GLU A 76 6.13 -36.30 16.06
C GLU A 76 7.55 -35.96 15.56
N LEU A 77 8.49 -36.18 16.48
CA LEU A 77 9.86 -36.59 16.21
C LEU A 77 9.88 -37.92 15.43
N THR A 78 10.31 -37.90 14.17
CA THR A 78 11.39 -38.77 13.70
C THR A 78 11.84 -38.40 12.28
N LYS A 79 13.15 -38.16 12.16
CA LYS A 79 13.93 -37.96 10.92
C LYS A 79 13.77 -36.62 10.21
N LEU A 80 14.45 -35.60 10.74
CA LEU A 80 15.33 -34.80 9.91
C LEU A 80 16.53 -34.38 10.76
N THR A 81 17.68 -35.02 10.50
CA THR A 81 18.96 -34.64 11.11
C THR A 81 19.33 -33.24 10.61
N LEU A 82 19.05 -32.23 11.42
CA LEU A 82 19.52 -30.86 11.25
C LEU A 82 21.04 -30.86 11.48
N VAL A 83 21.80 -30.89 10.39
CA VAL A 83 23.25 -30.66 10.41
C VAL A 83 23.46 -29.16 10.65
N ILE A 84 23.51 -28.74 11.92
CA ILE A 84 24.12 -27.47 12.30
C ILE A 84 25.63 -27.72 12.33
N VAL A 85 26.31 -27.55 11.19
CA VAL A 85 27.76 -27.30 11.21
C VAL A 85 27.93 -25.83 11.57
N HIS A 86 28.29 -25.65 12.84
CA HIS A 86 28.78 -24.40 13.39
C HIS A 86 30.18 -24.15 12.83
N GLU A 87 30.29 -23.28 11.82
CA GLU A 87 31.56 -22.64 11.49
C GLU A 87 31.38 -21.12 11.50
N SER A 88 31.99 -20.51 12.51
CA SER A 88 31.93 -19.10 12.85
C SER A 88 32.54 -18.23 11.74
N ARG A 89 31.74 -17.38 11.10
CA ARG A 89 32.22 -16.13 10.48
C ARG A 89 31.59 -14.94 11.20
N PRO A 90 32.38 -13.99 11.72
CA PRO A 90 31.83 -12.80 12.35
C PRO A 90 31.41 -11.81 11.25
N GLY A 91 30.15 -11.37 11.29
CA GLY A 91 29.64 -10.29 10.44
C GLY A 91 28.40 -10.68 9.66
N ILE A 92 27.33 -9.91 9.88
CA ILE A 92 26.01 -9.95 9.23
C ILE A 92 25.00 -10.86 9.95
N HIS A 93 24.51 -10.38 11.09
CA HIS A 93 23.12 -10.59 11.46
C HIS A 93 22.26 -9.76 10.48
N LYS A 94 21.77 -10.36 9.39
CA LYS A 94 20.61 -9.78 8.68
C LYS A 94 19.40 -10.04 9.58
N GLN A 95 19.19 -9.12 10.52
CA GLN A 95 17.89 -8.94 11.15
C GLN A 95 16.91 -8.71 10.00
N LEU A 96 15.94 -9.62 9.83
CA LEU A 96 14.83 -9.43 8.90
C LEU A 96 13.96 -8.29 9.43
N THR A 97 14.47 -7.08 9.36
CA THR A 97 13.68 -5.86 9.58
C THR A 97 12.79 -5.70 8.38
N CYS A 98 11.48 -5.63 8.60
CA CYS A 98 10.55 -5.11 7.59
C CYS A 98 11.12 -3.78 7.08
N SER A 99 11.36 -3.67 5.78
CA SER A 99 11.93 -2.45 5.21
C SER A 99 10.98 -1.27 5.45
N PRO A 100 11.47 -0.10 5.90
CA PRO A 100 10.64 1.10 6.13
C PRO A 100 9.96 1.64 4.85
N SER A 101 10.26 1.06 3.69
CA SER A 101 9.74 1.43 2.36
C SER A 101 8.39 0.80 2.01
N THR A 102 7.97 -0.25 2.71
CA THR A 102 6.72 -0.96 2.40
C THR A 102 5.56 -0.28 3.13
N ASP A 103 4.48 0.07 2.43
CA ASP A 103 3.34 0.75 3.05
C ASP A 103 2.50 -0.21 3.89
N HIS A 104 2.88 -0.32 5.16
CA HIS A 104 2.17 -1.05 6.19
C HIS A 104 1.10 -0.14 6.81
N ARG A 105 -0.17 -0.37 6.44
CA ARG A 105 -1.32 0.46 6.84
C ARG A 105 -2.35 -0.27 7.70
N GLY A 106 -1.94 -1.36 8.35
CA GLY A 106 -2.76 -2.12 9.30
C GLY A 106 -1.93 -3.17 10.04
N THR A 107 -2.55 -3.91 10.94
CA THR A 107 -1.94 -4.99 11.74
C THR A 107 -2.43 -6.36 11.24
N PRO A 108 -1.88 -7.50 11.73
CA PRO A 108 -2.42 -8.82 11.42
C PRO A 108 -3.87 -8.98 11.91
N GLU A 109 -4.21 -8.38 13.05
CA GLU A 109 -5.55 -8.42 13.63
C GLU A 109 -6.53 -7.48 12.92
N GLN A 110 -6.03 -6.34 12.41
CA GLN A 110 -6.79 -5.32 11.72
C GLN A 110 -6.08 -4.90 10.43
N PRO A 111 -6.17 -5.73 9.38
CA PRO A 111 -5.41 -5.51 8.17
C PRO A 111 -5.89 -4.29 7.41
N GLY A 112 -4.93 -3.51 6.90
CA GLY A 112 -5.20 -2.30 6.14
C GLY A 112 -5.63 -2.59 4.71
N ARG A 113 -5.85 -1.52 3.94
CA ARG A 113 -6.08 -1.57 2.50
C ARG A 113 -5.10 -0.63 1.79
N VAL A 114 -4.54 -1.12 0.69
CA VAL A 114 -3.70 -0.32 -0.23
C VAL A 114 -4.18 -0.51 -1.67
N VAL A 115 -3.69 0.33 -2.59
CA VAL A 115 -4.08 0.20 -3.99
C VAL A 115 -3.38 -0.97 -4.69
N THR A 116 -4.11 -1.60 -5.58
CA THR A 116 -3.57 -2.41 -6.68
C THR A 116 -4.22 -1.96 -7.99
N VAL A 117 -3.62 -2.32 -9.11
CA VAL A 117 -4.26 -2.23 -10.43
C VAL A 117 -4.70 -3.61 -10.86
N ILE A 118 -5.81 -3.69 -11.56
CA ILE A 118 -6.43 -4.94 -12.00
C ILE A 118 -6.60 -4.85 -13.50
N GLU A 119 -6.20 -5.88 -14.24
CA GLU A 119 -6.45 -5.92 -15.69
C GLU A 119 -7.95 -5.76 -15.94
N ARG A 120 -8.30 -4.86 -16.85
CA ARG A 120 -9.70 -4.48 -17.10
C ARG A 120 -10.55 -5.68 -17.49
N THR A 121 -10.03 -6.55 -18.34
CA THR A 121 -10.73 -7.78 -18.77
C THR A 121 -11.03 -8.72 -17.61
N PHE A 122 -10.14 -8.80 -16.61
CA PHE A 122 -10.39 -9.57 -15.41
C PHE A 122 -11.35 -8.85 -14.46
N TRP A 123 -11.16 -7.54 -14.27
CA TRP A 123 -12.04 -6.71 -13.44
C TRP A 123 -13.51 -6.76 -13.92
N GLU A 124 -13.75 -6.77 -15.22
CA GLU A 124 -15.09 -6.93 -15.82
C GLU A 124 -15.76 -8.28 -15.48
N THR A 125 -14.99 -9.29 -15.05
CA THR A 125 -15.55 -10.56 -14.54
C THR A 125 -15.93 -10.51 -13.06
N LEU A 126 -15.53 -9.46 -12.35
CA LEU A 126 -15.80 -9.26 -10.94
C LEU A 126 -17.03 -8.38 -10.74
N ASP A 127 -17.78 -8.65 -9.69
CA ASP A 127 -18.89 -7.79 -9.27
C ASP A 127 -18.34 -6.57 -8.52
N ASP A 128 -18.14 -5.45 -9.22
CA ASP A 128 -17.70 -4.18 -8.63
C ASP A 128 -18.90 -3.24 -8.41
N PRO A 129 -19.26 -2.91 -7.15
CA PRO A 129 -20.39 -2.02 -6.84
C PRO A 129 -20.32 -0.66 -7.55
N VAL A 130 -19.11 -0.17 -7.87
CA VAL A 130 -18.90 1.13 -8.53
C VAL A 130 -18.59 1.02 -10.03
N ALA A 131 -18.77 -0.15 -10.64
CA ALA A 131 -18.52 -0.33 -12.08
C ALA A 131 -19.29 0.64 -12.98
N HIS A 132 -20.52 1.00 -12.60
CA HIS A 132 -21.36 1.91 -13.36
C HIS A 132 -20.77 3.33 -13.45
N LEU A 133 -20.12 3.81 -12.38
CA LEU A 133 -19.50 5.14 -12.34
C LEU A 133 -18.30 5.25 -13.29
N GLU A 134 -17.54 4.16 -13.47
CA GLU A 134 -16.41 4.10 -14.42
C GLU A 134 -16.89 4.12 -15.89
N SER A 135 -18.09 3.61 -16.16
CA SER A 135 -18.66 3.56 -17.51
C SER A 135 -19.18 4.92 -17.98
N GLU A 136 -19.80 5.69 -17.06
CA GLU A 136 -20.45 6.97 -17.37
C GLU A 136 -19.46 8.12 -17.59
N LEU A 137 -18.30 8.11 -16.92
CA LEU A 137 -17.36 9.23 -16.89
C LEU A 137 -16.24 9.18 -17.94
N SER A 138 -16.29 8.24 -18.89
CA SER A 138 -15.30 8.10 -19.97
C SER A 138 -13.84 8.02 -19.49
N SER A 139 -13.60 7.56 -18.25
CA SER A 139 -12.29 7.10 -17.77
C SER A 139 -11.97 5.78 -18.48
N THR A 140 -11.59 5.91 -19.75
CA THR A 140 -11.31 4.82 -20.71
C THR A 140 -10.14 3.92 -20.27
N GLY A 141 -10.30 3.13 -19.22
CA GLY A 141 -9.29 2.15 -18.77
C GLY A 141 -7.93 2.75 -18.48
N LYS A 142 -7.86 4.04 -18.16
CA LYS A 142 -6.61 4.77 -17.88
C LYS A 142 -6.37 4.76 -16.38
N VAL A 143 -5.20 4.30 -15.98
CA VAL A 143 -4.70 4.47 -14.62
C VAL A 143 -3.59 5.50 -14.65
N TRP A 144 -3.85 6.65 -14.04
CA TRP A 144 -2.96 7.79 -14.00
C TRP A 144 -1.84 7.63 -12.96
N GLY A 145 -0.64 8.12 -13.25
CA GLY A 145 0.48 8.02 -12.32
C GLY A 145 1.72 8.73 -12.83
N ALA A 146 2.87 8.27 -12.37
CA ALA A 146 4.17 8.80 -12.79
C ALA A 146 5.10 7.66 -13.18
N ALA A 147 5.80 7.82 -14.31
CA ALA A 147 6.90 6.97 -14.72
C ALA A 147 8.24 7.59 -14.28
N TYR A 148 9.15 6.73 -13.83
CA TYR A 148 10.47 7.11 -13.35
C TYR A 148 11.54 6.43 -14.21
N HIS A 149 12.45 7.21 -14.79
CA HIS A 149 13.62 6.67 -15.48
C HIS A 149 14.75 6.45 -14.48
N ILE A 150 15.32 5.26 -14.50
CA ILE A 150 16.47 4.85 -13.69
C ILE A 150 17.64 4.58 -14.66
N PRO A 151 18.77 5.29 -14.52
CA PRO A 151 19.95 5.03 -15.32
C PRO A 151 20.43 3.58 -15.18
N ALA A 152 20.98 3.02 -16.25
CA ALA A 152 21.47 1.64 -16.28
C ALA A 152 22.48 1.30 -15.17
N SER A 153 23.22 2.30 -14.67
CA SER A 153 24.17 2.14 -13.56
C SER A 153 23.52 1.79 -12.22
N HIS A 154 22.24 2.12 -12.04
CA HIS A 154 21.49 1.89 -10.80
C HIS A 154 20.28 0.96 -11.00
N ALA A 155 19.98 0.56 -12.24
CA ALA A 155 18.76 -0.17 -12.56
C ALA A 155 18.62 -1.52 -11.83
N GLU A 156 19.72 -2.25 -11.63
CA GLU A 156 19.72 -3.51 -10.88
C GLU A 156 19.48 -3.29 -9.37
N GLU A 157 20.15 -2.30 -8.77
CA GLU A 157 19.94 -1.92 -7.36
C GLU A 157 18.49 -1.48 -7.10
N VAL A 158 17.93 -0.67 -8.00
CA VAL A 158 16.55 -0.18 -7.88
C VAL A 158 15.55 -1.30 -8.11
N HIS A 159 15.80 -2.21 -9.06
CA HIS A 159 14.97 -3.39 -9.26
C HIS A 159 14.92 -4.25 -7.99
N ASP A 160 16.07 -4.57 -7.39
CA ASP A 160 16.14 -5.40 -6.17
C ASP A 160 15.46 -4.71 -4.98
N TYR A 161 15.66 -3.40 -4.83
CA TYR A 161 14.96 -2.61 -3.82
C TYR A 161 13.44 -2.68 -3.97
N LEU A 162 12.92 -2.61 -5.21
CA LEU A 162 11.48 -2.70 -5.46
C LEU A 162 10.94 -4.12 -5.27
N ASP A 163 11.71 -5.15 -5.62
CA ASP A 163 11.34 -6.56 -5.36
C ASP A 163 11.20 -6.83 -3.85
N GLU A 164 12.07 -6.26 -3.02
CA GLU A 164 11.97 -6.35 -1.56
C GLU A 164 10.78 -5.55 -1.00
N ARG A 165 10.53 -4.35 -1.55
CA ARG A 165 9.41 -3.50 -1.15
C ARG A 165 8.05 -4.15 -1.45
N GLU A 166 7.96 -4.92 -2.53
CA GLU A 166 6.70 -5.44 -3.05
C GLU A 166 6.50 -6.94 -2.78
N ILE A 167 7.24 -7.48 -1.79
CA ILE A 167 7.30 -8.91 -1.45
C ILE A 167 5.95 -9.57 -1.11
N ASP A 168 4.95 -8.81 -0.65
CA ASP A 168 3.64 -9.35 -0.23
C ASP A 168 2.67 -9.55 -1.41
N GLY A 169 3.13 -10.32 -2.40
CA GLY A 169 2.32 -10.85 -3.49
C GLY A 169 1.93 -9.84 -4.57
N TYR A 170 2.78 -8.83 -4.77
CA TYR A 170 2.84 -8.15 -6.05
C TYR A 170 3.84 -8.87 -6.96
N SER A 171 3.59 -8.85 -8.26
CA SER A 171 4.53 -9.31 -9.28
C SER A 171 4.84 -8.18 -10.26
N ALA A 172 6.04 -8.19 -10.83
CA ALA A 172 6.41 -7.25 -11.89
C ALA A 172 5.67 -7.61 -13.19
N HIS A 173 5.04 -6.61 -13.80
CA HIS A 173 4.45 -6.63 -15.13
C HIS A 173 5.09 -5.52 -15.97
N TYR A 174 5.02 -5.64 -17.29
CA TYR A 174 5.59 -4.66 -18.22
C TYR A 174 4.50 -4.17 -19.16
N THR A 175 4.24 -2.87 -19.14
CA THR A 175 3.08 -2.29 -19.85
C THR A 175 3.45 -0.97 -20.54
N PRO A 176 2.82 -0.66 -21.69
CA PRO A 176 2.96 0.65 -22.31
C PRO A 176 2.42 1.78 -21.42
N PHE A 177 3.28 2.76 -21.14
CA PHE A 177 2.97 4.00 -20.47
C PHE A 177 2.87 5.13 -21.49
N HIS A 178 1.87 6.00 -21.32
CA HIS A 178 1.58 7.12 -22.20
C HIS A 178 1.84 8.45 -21.46
N PRO A 179 2.94 9.16 -21.77
CA PRO A 179 3.25 10.47 -21.20
C PRO A 179 2.18 11.51 -21.51
N THR A 180 1.91 12.45 -20.59
CA THR A 180 1.06 13.64 -20.87
C THR A 180 1.82 14.80 -21.48
N VAL A 181 3.14 14.83 -21.30
CA VAL A 181 4.05 15.83 -21.84
C VAL A 181 4.98 15.15 -22.83
N ASP A 182 5.36 15.87 -23.88
CA ASP A 182 6.36 15.37 -24.82
C ASP A 182 7.69 15.21 -24.07
N VAL A 183 8.18 13.97 -23.99
CA VAL A 183 9.49 13.68 -23.41
C VAL A 183 10.54 14.15 -24.43
N GLU A 184 11.46 15.01 -24.01
CA GLU A 184 12.54 15.51 -24.87
C GLU A 184 13.32 14.32 -25.47
N GLY A 185 13.21 14.13 -26.79
CA GLY A 185 13.85 13.03 -27.52
C GLY A 185 12.92 12.17 -28.40
N ALA A 186 11.59 12.34 -28.32
CA ALA A 186 10.63 11.71 -29.22
C ALA A 186 10.28 12.66 -30.39
N SER A 187 10.85 12.40 -31.57
CA SER A 187 10.55 13.16 -32.80
C SER A 187 9.15 12.85 -33.33
N ASP A 188 8.44 13.93 -33.66
CA ASP A 188 7.31 14.06 -34.58
C ASP A 188 5.90 13.57 -34.18
N SER A 189 5.10 14.57 -33.77
CA SER A 189 3.67 14.78 -34.04
C SER A 189 2.63 13.82 -33.44
N THR A 190 1.74 14.40 -32.64
CA THR A 190 0.53 13.79 -32.02
C THR A 190 0.79 12.67 -31.01
N GLY A 191 1.17 13.07 -29.80
CA GLY A 191 1.31 12.21 -28.63
C GLY A 191 2.67 11.52 -28.56
N SER A 192 3.38 11.70 -27.44
CA SER A 192 4.61 10.97 -27.17
C SER A 192 4.40 9.47 -27.36
N SER A 193 5.34 8.80 -28.04
CA SER A 193 5.33 7.35 -28.20
C SER A 193 5.28 6.66 -26.83
N PRO A 194 4.55 5.54 -26.68
CA PRO A 194 4.49 4.84 -25.40
C PRO A 194 5.86 4.34 -24.95
N ILE A 195 6.13 4.44 -23.65
CA ILE A 195 7.34 3.94 -23.01
C ILE A 195 7.00 2.64 -22.28
N ILE A 196 7.75 1.56 -22.48
CA ILE A 196 7.54 0.34 -21.69
C ILE A 196 8.00 0.59 -20.25
N CYS A 197 7.09 0.44 -19.30
CA CYS A 197 7.39 0.56 -17.87
C CYS A 197 7.18 -0.77 -17.16
N MET A 198 8.04 -1.04 -16.18
CA MET A 198 7.81 -2.04 -15.15
C MET A 198 6.80 -1.50 -14.14
N VAL A 199 5.83 -2.33 -13.76
CA VAL A 199 4.78 -2.00 -12.79
C VAL A 199 4.54 -3.22 -11.88
N TYR A 200 4.52 -3.01 -10.57
CA TYR A 200 4.19 -4.07 -9.62
C TYR A 200 2.69 -4.18 -9.47
N ILE A 201 2.11 -5.37 -9.67
CA ILE A 201 0.66 -5.60 -9.62
C ILE A 201 0.34 -6.68 -8.59
N GLY A 202 -0.56 -6.37 -7.65
CA GLY A 202 -1.12 -7.35 -6.73
C GLY A 202 -2.10 -8.23 -7.49
N GLN A 203 -1.63 -9.39 -7.94
CA GLN A 203 -2.41 -10.25 -8.82
C GLN A 203 -3.66 -10.79 -8.10
N PRO A 204 -4.77 -11.01 -8.82
CA PRO A 204 -5.95 -11.63 -8.23
C PRO A 204 -5.68 -12.99 -7.60
N THR A 205 -4.67 -13.74 -8.06
CA THR A 205 -4.21 -15.02 -7.50
C THR A 205 -3.66 -14.90 -6.07
N ASN A 206 -3.26 -13.70 -5.64
CA ASN A 206 -2.75 -13.42 -4.30
C ASN A 206 -3.84 -13.63 -3.22
N PRO A 207 -3.55 -14.35 -2.12
CA PRO A 207 -4.45 -14.44 -0.96
C PRO A 207 -4.87 -13.08 -0.36
N GLN A 208 -4.04 -12.05 -0.52
CA GLN A 208 -4.31 -10.69 -0.07
C GLN A 208 -5.25 -9.90 -1.01
N PHE A 209 -5.63 -10.44 -2.15
CA PHE A 209 -6.62 -9.81 -3.02
C PHE A 209 -8.03 -9.98 -2.43
N LEU A 210 -8.80 -8.89 -2.31
CA LEU A 210 -10.19 -8.94 -1.86
C LEU A 210 -11.08 -9.63 -2.92
N ARG A 211 -11.32 -10.92 -2.74
CA ARG A 211 -12.19 -11.71 -3.62
C ARG A 211 -13.66 -11.62 -3.27
N ASP A 212 -13.97 -11.54 -1.99
CA ASP A 212 -15.34 -11.49 -1.50
C ASP A 212 -15.99 -10.15 -1.90
N ALA A 213 -17.13 -10.21 -2.57
CA ALA A 213 -17.89 -9.03 -2.97
C ALA A 213 -18.35 -8.20 -1.75
N ALA A 214 -18.69 -8.85 -0.64
CA ALA A 214 -19.13 -8.17 0.58
C ALA A 214 -18.05 -7.23 1.15
N HIS A 215 -16.78 -7.58 0.98
CA HIS A 215 -15.65 -6.76 1.44
C HIS A 215 -15.20 -5.71 0.42
N ARG A 216 -15.78 -5.69 -0.79
CA ARG A 216 -15.46 -4.72 -1.85
C ARG A 216 -16.41 -3.52 -1.89
N GLU A 217 -17.47 -3.55 -1.09
CA GLU A 217 -18.37 -2.41 -0.89
C GLU A 217 -17.59 -1.14 -0.48
N PRO A 218 -17.74 0.00 -1.19
CA PRO A 218 -16.96 1.20 -0.94
C PRO A 218 -17.03 1.70 0.50
N GLN A 219 -18.20 1.58 1.13
CA GLN A 219 -18.36 1.99 2.53
C GLN A 219 -17.55 1.09 3.47
N HIS A 220 -17.54 -0.22 3.24
CA HIS A 220 -16.73 -1.16 4.03
C HIS A 220 -15.23 -0.91 3.82
N VAL A 221 -14.81 -0.67 2.57
CA VAL A 221 -13.41 -0.32 2.27
C VAL A 221 -13.00 0.97 2.97
N ALA A 222 -13.85 2.01 2.95
CA ALA A 222 -13.61 3.27 3.65
C ALA A 222 -13.49 3.09 5.18
N GLN A 223 -14.36 2.29 5.80
CA GLN A 223 -14.28 1.96 7.23
C GLN A 223 -12.94 1.32 7.59
N VAL A 224 -12.49 0.34 6.79
CA VAL A 224 -11.20 -0.32 7.03
C VAL A 224 -10.03 0.64 6.84
N ILE A 225 -10.08 1.52 5.83
CA ILE A 225 -9.03 2.54 5.61
C ILE A 225 -8.98 3.52 6.77
N SER A 226 -10.13 4.02 7.23
CA SER A 226 -10.24 4.98 8.34
C SER A 226 -9.69 4.42 9.64
N ALA A 227 -10.01 3.16 9.95
CA ALA A 227 -9.57 2.50 11.17
C ALA A 227 -8.16 1.90 11.07
N GLY A 228 -7.61 1.75 9.86
CA GLY A 228 -6.32 1.11 9.61
C GLY A 228 -5.15 1.94 10.13
N HIS A 229 -4.26 1.32 10.90
CA HIS A 229 -3.00 1.91 11.33
C HIS A 229 -1.90 0.85 11.35
N GLY A 230 -0.77 1.13 10.70
CA GLY A 230 0.37 0.23 10.67
C GLY A 230 1.69 0.97 10.88
N LEU A 231 2.80 0.28 10.70
CA LEU A 231 4.15 0.85 10.90
C LEU A 231 4.43 2.08 10.02
N SER A 232 3.73 2.22 8.89
CA SER A 232 3.88 3.36 7.97
C SER A 232 2.91 4.51 8.23
N GLY A 233 2.08 4.43 9.27
CA GLY A 233 1.09 5.43 9.65
C GLY A 233 -0.37 4.99 9.39
N LYS A 234 -1.29 5.97 9.40
CA LYS A 234 -2.73 5.74 9.23
C LYS A 234 -3.08 5.36 7.79
N GLY A 235 -4.12 4.55 7.59
CA GLY A 235 -4.65 4.22 6.27
C GLY A 235 -5.22 5.44 5.54
N SER A 236 -5.93 6.32 6.26
CA SER A 236 -6.48 7.56 5.71
C SER A 236 -5.39 8.49 5.14
N GLU A 237 -4.25 8.62 5.80
CA GLU A 237 -3.10 9.39 5.28
C GLU A 237 -2.61 8.88 3.92
N TYR A 238 -2.58 7.56 3.72
CA TYR A 238 -2.19 6.98 2.43
C TYR A 238 -3.19 7.37 1.33
N LEU A 239 -4.48 7.27 1.62
CA LEU A 239 -5.55 7.64 0.68
C LEU A 239 -5.48 9.12 0.31
N PHE A 240 -5.31 10.01 1.30
CA PHE A 240 -5.24 11.46 1.06
C PHE A 240 -3.96 11.87 0.33
N MET A 241 -2.82 11.24 0.63
CA MET A 241 -1.58 11.46 -0.13
C MET A 241 -1.70 10.98 -1.58
N LEU A 242 -2.46 9.90 -1.82
CA LEU A 242 -2.73 9.43 -3.17
C LEU A 242 -3.63 10.39 -3.94
N GLU A 243 -4.74 10.86 -3.36
CA GLU A 243 -5.61 11.88 -3.96
C GLU A 243 -4.80 13.11 -4.36
N LYS A 244 -4.07 13.69 -3.41
CA LYS A 244 -3.22 14.86 -3.64
C LYS A 244 -2.15 14.62 -4.71
N GLY A 245 -1.56 13.41 -4.70
CA GLY A 245 -0.58 13.00 -5.71
C GLY A 245 -1.15 12.94 -7.12
N LEU A 246 -2.40 12.47 -7.27
CA LEU A 246 -3.11 12.43 -8.54
C LEU A 246 -3.55 13.82 -9.02
N GLU A 247 -4.05 14.67 -8.11
CA GLU A 247 -4.39 16.06 -8.42
C GLU A 247 -3.17 16.84 -8.96
N GLY A 248 -2.02 16.69 -8.29
CA GLY A 248 -0.78 17.37 -8.65
C GLY A 248 -0.21 16.96 -10.02
N LEU A 249 -0.66 15.86 -10.60
CA LEU A 249 -0.29 15.43 -11.96
C LEU A 249 -1.16 16.10 -13.04
N GLY A 250 -2.06 17.02 -12.67
CA GLY A 250 -2.97 17.72 -13.58
C GLY A 250 -4.23 16.92 -13.91
N LEU A 251 -4.56 15.93 -13.07
CA LEU A 251 -5.50 14.85 -13.37
C LEU A 251 -6.57 14.70 -12.28
N GLY A 252 -6.82 15.78 -11.52
CA GLY A 252 -7.85 15.81 -10.47
C GLY A 252 -9.23 15.37 -10.97
N THR A 253 -9.95 14.64 -10.12
CA THR A 253 -11.23 13.93 -10.40
C THR A 253 -11.20 12.82 -11.45
N ALA A 254 -10.06 12.54 -12.10
CA ALA A 254 -9.99 11.47 -13.10
C ALA A 254 -10.10 10.06 -12.51
N ASP A 255 -9.80 9.89 -11.21
CA ASP A 255 -9.96 8.63 -10.49
C ASP A 255 -11.17 8.73 -9.54
N VAL A 256 -12.32 8.31 -10.07
CA VAL A 256 -13.62 8.36 -9.39
C VAL A 256 -13.60 7.51 -8.13
N HIS A 257 -12.94 6.35 -8.18
CA HIS A 257 -12.83 5.42 -7.06
C HIS A 257 -12.05 6.04 -5.88
N VAL A 258 -10.90 6.66 -6.16
CA VAL A 258 -10.13 7.35 -5.11
C VAL A 258 -10.94 8.51 -4.52
N THR A 259 -11.60 9.31 -5.36
CA THR A 259 -12.38 10.48 -4.93
C THR A 259 -13.58 10.06 -4.05
N ASP A 260 -14.30 9.01 -4.42
CA ASP A 260 -15.42 8.46 -3.62
C ASP A 260 -14.94 7.96 -2.25
N LEU A 261 -13.84 7.20 -2.21
CA LEU A 261 -13.28 6.73 -0.95
C LEU A 261 -12.81 7.88 -0.05
N VAL A 262 -12.17 8.92 -0.61
CA VAL A 262 -11.73 10.08 0.18
C VAL A 262 -12.92 10.74 0.86
N LYS A 263 -14.00 10.96 0.11
CA LYS A 263 -15.23 11.55 0.64
C LYS A 263 -15.75 10.72 1.82
N ARG A 264 -15.92 9.40 1.62
CA ARG A 264 -16.42 8.50 2.67
C ARG A 264 -15.53 8.45 3.91
N VAL A 265 -14.20 8.42 3.74
CA VAL A 265 -13.26 8.41 4.87
C VAL A 265 -13.33 9.73 5.63
N ARG A 266 -13.43 10.88 4.95
CA ARG A 266 -13.63 12.17 5.61
C ARG A 266 -14.94 12.24 6.39
N ASP A 267 -16.01 11.72 5.82
CA ASP A 267 -17.32 11.65 6.49
C ASP A 267 -17.23 10.78 7.77
N ILE A 268 -16.58 9.62 7.71
CA ILE A 268 -16.35 8.74 8.88
C ILE A 268 -15.48 9.41 9.94
N GLU A 269 -14.36 10.04 9.56
CA GLU A 269 -13.47 10.71 10.52
C GLU A 269 -14.16 11.91 11.19
N ALA A 270 -15.06 12.60 10.49
CA ALA A 270 -15.86 13.69 11.06
C ALA A 270 -16.90 13.16 12.07
N GLU A 271 -17.65 12.11 11.73
CA GLU A 271 -18.61 11.48 12.65
C GLU A 271 -17.93 10.95 13.93
N LEU A 272 -16.72 10.38 13.80
CA LEU A 272 -15.94 9.90 14.95
C LEU A 272 -15.47 11.07 15.83
N ALA A 273 -14.99 12.16 15.23
CA ALA A 273 -14.56 13.34 15.98
C ALA A 273 -15.73 13.98 16.75
N GLU A 274 -16.90 14.09 16.12
CA GLU A 274 -18.11 14.60 16.78
C GLU A 274 -18.54 13.72 17.97
N ALA A 275 -18.47 12.40 17.83
CA ALA A 275 -18.78 11.45 18.90
C ALA A 275 -17.76 11.52 20.06
N GLU A 276 -16.47 11.65 19.76
CA GLU A 276 -15.41 11.83 20.77
C GLU A 276 -15.62 13.15 21.55
N GLU A 277 -15.97 14.24 20.88
CA GLU A 277 -16.29 15.53 21.52
C GLU A 277 -17.53 15.44 22.43
N GLU A 278 -18.57 14.71 22.02
CA GLU A 278 -19.77 14.46 22.83
C GLU A 278 -19.44 13.64 24.09
N GLU A 279 -18.68 12.54 23.95
CA GLU A 279 -18.25 11.70 25.08
C GLU A 279 -17.37 12.49 26.07
N GLU A 280 -16.43 13.31 25.59
CA GLU A 280 -15.63 14.18 26.44
C GLU A 280 -16.48 15.20 27.22
N ALA A 281 -17.50 15.76 26.57
CA ALA A 281 -18.44 16.67 27.21
C ALA A 281 -19.26 15.97 28.30
N GLU A 282 -19.77 14.76 28.05
CA GLU A 282 -20.51 13.95 29.01
C GLU A 282 -19.65 13.55 30.22
N LEU A 283 -18.40 13.11 29.98
CA LEU A 283 -17.43 12.79 31.03
C LEU A 283 -17.11 14.01 31.90
N LYS A 284 -16.99 15.19 31.29
CA LYS A 284 -16.73 16.44 32.02
C LYS A 284 -17.92 16.87 32.88
N VAL A 285 -19.15 16.69 32.40
CA VAL A 285 -20.36 16.93 33.19
C VAL A 285 -20.42 15.94 34.36
N THR A 286 -20.20 14.65 34.11
CA THR A 286 -20.23 13.59 35.13
C THR A 286 -19.19 13.85 36.22
N ARG A 287 -17.94 14.16 35.85
CA ARG A 287 -16.86 14.51 36.80
C ARG A 287 -17.18 15.75 37.63
N SER A 288 -17.94 16.70 37.09
CA SER A 288 -18.33 17.92 37.82
C SER A 288 -19.44 17.68 38.85
N LEU A 289 -20.18 16.56 38.72
CA LEU A 289 -21.23 16.14 39.65
C LEU A 289 -20.70 15.25 40.79
N GLU A 290 -19.52 14.65 40.63
CA GLU A 290 -18.82 13.93 41.70
C GLU A 290 -18.20 14.92 42.69
N VAL A 291 -18.91 15.19 43.80
CA VAL A 291 -18.42 16.02 44.91
C VAL A 291 -17.21 15.34 45.57
N PRO A 292 -16.12 16.05 45.90
CA PRO A 292 -15.00 15.45 46.63
C PRO A 292 -15.48 14.98 48.00
N ALA A 293 -15.43 13.67 48.24
CA ALA A 293 -15.76 13.09 49.52
C ALA A 293 -14.61 13.22 50.53
N GLU A 294 -14.06 14.43 50.75
CA GLU A 294 -13.23 14.73 51.92
C GLU A 294 -13.32 16.22 52.28
N GLU A 295 -14.18 16.52 53.25
CA GLU A 295 -13.93 17.49 54.33
C GLU A 295 -15.09 17.37 55.34
N VAL A 296 -15.17 16.24 56.03
CA VAL A 296 -15.93 16.18 57.29
C VAL A 296 -14.95 16.56 58.40
N ASP A 297 -14.95 17.86 58.67
CA ASP A 297 -14.39 18.52 59.83
C ASP A 297 -14.63 17.71 61.11
N ARG A 298 -13.54 17.21 61.70
CA ARG A 298 -13.55 16.64 63.06
C ARG A 298 -13.11 17.72 64.05
N ASP A 299 -13.88 18.79 64.14
CA ASP A 299 -13.87 19.63 65.33
C ASP A 299 -14.79 19.00 66.38
N GLY A 300 -14.17 18.31 67.34
CA GLY A 300 -14.85 17.55 68.38
C GLY A 300 -13.91 17.32 69.54
N ARG A 301 -13.30 18.41 70.04
CA ARG A 301 -12.41 18.38 71.21
C ARG A 301 -13.03 19.20 72.34
N GLU A 302 -13.99 18.61 73.05
CA GLU A 302 -14.34 19.03 74.41
C GLU A 302 -13.34 18.42 75.40
N THR A 303 -12.59 19.27 76.09
CA THR A 303 -11.76 18.91 77.25
C THR A 303 -12.59 18.93 78.54
N ILE A 304 -12.86 17.73 79.06
CA ILE A 304 -12.76 17.17 80.44
C ILE A 304 -12.89 18.14 81.66
N GLU A 305 -13.64 17.65 82.67
CA GLU A 305 -13.68 18.02 84.11
C GLU A 305 -12.31 18.21 84.80
#